data_AF-A0A4V3C4D1-F1
#
_entry.id   AF-A0A4V3C4D1-F1
#
_cell.length_a   1.000
_cell.length_b   1.000
_cell.length_c   1.000
_cell.angle_alpha   90.00
_cell.angle_beta   90.00
_cell.angle_gamma   90.00
#
_symmetry.space_group_name_H-M   'P 1'
#
loop_
_entity.id
_entity.type
_entity.pdbx_description
1 polymer ?
#
loop_
_entity_poly.entity_id
_entity_poly.type
_entity_poly.pdbx_seq_one_letter_code
_entity_poly.pdbx_strand_id
1 'polypeptide(L)'
;MRQFDMPKADENVFRLLNRESNFQISKFSNFQIFKLTKMANKKVEFNKGLKDMNAADLKARIQEDQLRLKKLEFAHAISPLENPMTVRGLRRDIARLKTELKKKELGI
;
A
#
# COMPACT_ATOMS: atom_id res chain seq x y z
N MET A 1 44.49 -46.56 -27.00
CA MET A 1 44.76 -45.26 -26.36
C MET A 1 44.14 -44.15 -27.19
N ARG A 2 43.09 -43.49 -26.68
CA ARG A 2 43.03 -42.03 -26.43
C ARG A 2 41.86 -41.81 -25.47
N GLN A 3 42.16 -41.62 -24.19
CA GLN A 3 41.22 -40.96 -23.29
C GLN A 3 40.99 -39.57 -23.87
N PHE A 4 39.79 -39.29 -24.35
CA PHE A 4 39.36 -37.94 -24.64
C PHE A 4 39.07 -37.29 -23.30
N ASP A 5 40.05 -36.56 -22.76
CA ASP A 5 39.85 -35.73 -21.59
C ASP A 5 38.87 -34.60 -21.96
N MET A 6 37.68 -34.64 -21.36
CA MET A 6 36.76 -33.50 -21.43
C MET A 6 37.34 -32.33 -20.62
N PRO A 7 37.28 -31.09 -21.15
CA PRO A 7 37.64 -29.92 -20.36
C PRO A 7 36.66 -29.81 -19.18
N LYS A 8 37.17 -29.97 -17.95
CA LYS A 8 36.39 -29.71 -16.74
C LYS A 8 35.95 -28.26 -16.80
N ALA A 9 34.64 -28.03 -16.84
CA ALA A 9 34.09 -26.68 -16.72
C ALA A 9 34.63 -26.06 -15.43
N ASP A 10 35.34 -24.94 -15.55
CA ASP A 10 35.95 -24.25 -14.42
C ASP A 10 34.86 -23.89 -13.40
N GLU A 11 34.92 -24.49 -12.20
CA GLU A 11 33.97 -24.23 -11.09
C GLU A 11 33.85 -22.73 -10.79
N ASN A 12 34.89 -21.95 -11.08
CA ASN A 12 34.91 -20.50 -10.91
C ASN A 12 33.93 -19.78 -11.86
N VAL A 13 33.75 -20.24 -13.10
CA VAL A 13 32.81 -19.66 -14.07
C VAL A 13 31.37 -19.93 -13.62
N PHE A 14 31.11 -21.14 -13.12
CA PHE A 14 29.81 -21.50 -12.55
C PHE A 14 29.48 -20.68 -11.29
N ARG A 15 30.48 -20.44 -10.42
CA ARG A 15 30.30 -19.59 -9.23
C ARG A 15 30.08 -18.11 -9.57
N LEU A 16 30.75 -17.58 -10.60
CA LEU A 16 30.58 -16.19 -11.03
C LEU A 16 29.21 -15.94 -11.68
N LEU A 17 28.75 -16.84 -12.56
CA LEU A 17 27.42 -16.76 -13.15
C LEU A 17 26.32 -16.84 -12.08
N ASN A 18 26.47 -17.73 -11.08
CA ASN A 18 25.52 -17.81 -9.96
C ASN A 18 25.58 -16.58 -9.03
N ARG A 19 26.75 -15.92 -8.92
CA ARG A 19 26.90 -14.70 -8.10
C ARG A 19 26.28 -13.47 -8.76
N GLU A 20 26.42 -13.31 -10.07
CA GLU A 20 25.77 -12.23 -10.84
C GLU A 20 24.25 -12.43 -10.94
N SER A 21 23.81 -13.68 -11.15
CA SER A 21 22.39 -14.04 -11.12
C SER A 21 21.75 -13.68 -9.77
N ASN A 22 22.38 -14.06 -8.66
CA ASN A 22 21.91 -13.74 -7.32
C ASN A 22 21.91 -12.23 -7.02
N PHE A 23 22.82 -11.46 -7.62
CA PHE A 23 22.88 -10.00 -7.46
C PHE A 23 21.75 -9.29 -8.21
N GLN A 24 21.41 -9.72 -9.42
CA GLN A 24 20.26 -9.20 -10.16
C GLN A 24 18.95 -9.58 -9.46
N ILE A 25 18.80 -10.83 -9.01
CA ILE A 25 17.63 -11.29 -8.24
C ILE A 25 17.46 -10.46 -6.97
N SER A 26 18.55 -10.19 -6.24
CA SER A 26 18.56 -9.32 -5.06
C SER A 26 18.14 -7.88 -5.38
N LYS A 27 18.65 -7.29 -6.47
CA LYS A 27 18.26 -5.93 -6.91
C LYS A 27 16.79 -5.84 -7.29
N PHE A 28 16.26 -6.81 -8.04
CA PHE A 28 14.83 -6.86 -8.38
C PHE A 28 13.96 -7.03 -7.14
N SER A 29 14.36 -7.90 -6.20
CA SER A 29 13.64 -8.09 -4.95
C SER A 29 13.65 -6.83 -4.09
N ASN A 30 14.80 -6.17 -3.93
CA ASN A 30 14.91 -4.90 -3.19
C ASN A 30 14.11 -3.77 -3.86
N PHE A 31 14.09 -3.69 -5.19
CA PHE A 31 13.26 -2.73 -5.92
C PHE A 31 11.77 -3.02 -5.74
N GLN A 32 11.36 -4.28 -5.75
CA GLN A 32 9.97 -4.67 -5.52
C GLN A 32 9.53 -4.42 -4.08
N ILE A 33 10.42 -4.68 -3.10
CA ILE A 33 10.24 -4.31 -1.68
C ILE A 33 10.11 -2.79 -1.55
N PHE A 34 10.91 -2.00 -2.27
CA PHE A 34 10.84 -0.54 -2.29
C PHE A 34 9.53 -0.02 -2.91
N LYS A 35 9.08 -0.61 -4.03
CA LYS A 35 7.79 -0.32 -4.65
C LYS A 35 6.63 -0.62 -3.70
N LEU A 36 6.68 -1.76 -2.99
CA LEU A 36 5.71 -2.13 -1.96
C LEU A 36 5.70 -1.16 -0.79
N THR A 37 6.86 -0.70 -0.29
CA THR A 37 6.94 0.26 0.82
C THR A 37 6.43 1.65 0.41
N LYS A 38 6.67 2.08 -0.83
CA LYS A 38 6.07 3.32 -1.39
C LYS A 38 4.54 3.20 -1.50
N MET A 39 4.00 2.08 -1.96
CA MET A 39 2.54 1.83 -2.04
C MET A 39 1.87 1.67 -0.65
N ALA A 40 2.57 1.09 0.33
CA ALA A 40 2.07 0.89 1.70
C ALA A 40 1.92 2.20 2.50
N ASN A 41 2.46 3.32 2.00
CA ASN A 41 2.44 4.61 2.68
C ASN A 41 1.30 5.55 2.26
N LYS A 42 0.39 5.12 1.38
CA LYS A 42 -0.78 5.89 0.93
C LYS A 42 -1.62 6.46 2.09
N LYS A 43 -1.69 5.72 3.21
CA LYS A 43 -2.40 6.14 4.43
C LYS A 43 -1.79 7.40 5.09
N VAL A 44 -0.47 7.55 5.03
CA VAL A 44 0.24 8.68 5.66
C VAL A 44 0.14 9.92 4.78
N GLU A 45 0.19 9.74 3.46
CA GLU A 45 -0.08 10.82 2.50
C GLU A 45 -1.51 11.37 2.66
N PHE A 46 -2.50 10.49 2.80
CA PHE A 46 -3.88 10.90 3.07
C PHE A 46 -3.97 11.76 4.33
N ASN A 47 -3.40 11.30 5.46
CA ASN A 47 -3.43 12.07 6.71
C ASN A 47 -2.72 13.43 6.60
N LYS A 48 -1.67 13.54 5.79
CA LYS A 48 -0.99 14.83 5.54
C LYS A 48 -1.90 15.77 4.77
N GLY A 49 -2.52 15.31 3.68
CA GLY A 49 -3.44 16.13 2.88
C GLY A 49 -4.68 16.62 3.63
N LEU A 50 -5.10 15.93 4.71
CA LEU A 50 -6.22 16.39 5.55
C LEU A 50 -5.89 17.66 6.35
N LYS A 51 -4.62 17.90 6.67
CA LYS A 51 -4.20 19.09 7.43
C LYS A 51 -4.37 20.37 6.62
N ASP A 52 -4.11 20.28 5.32
CA ASP A 52 -4.12 21.41 4.39
C ASP A 52 -5.53 21.83 3.96
N MET A 53 -6.55 20.99 4.21
CA MET A 53 -7.95 21.30 3.87
C MET A 53 -8.60 22.31 4.82
N ASN A 54 -9.54 23.12 4.33
CA ASN A 54 -10.31 24.04 5.18
C ASN A 54 -11.33 23.29 6.06
N ALA A 55 -11.75 23.90 7.18
CA ALA A 55 -12.74 23.33 8.09
C ALA A 55 -14.11 23.12 7.43
N ALA A 56 -14.49 23.99 6.49
CA ALA A 56 -15.71 23.84 5.70
C ALA A 56 -15.64 22.61 4.77
N ASP A 57 -14.52 22.43 4.07
CA ASP A 57 -14.32 21.29 3.16
C ASP A 57 -14.25 19.96 3.92
N LEU A 58 -13.65 19.95 5.11
CA LEU A 58 -13.66 18.79 6.00
C LEU A 58 -15.10 18.39 6.37
N LYS A 59 -15.95 19.36 6.74
CA LYS A 59 -17.37 19.08 7.06
C LYS A 59 -18.13 18.53 5.85
N ALA A 60 -17.94 19.12 4.66
CA ALA A 60 -18.59 18.67 3.43
C ALA A 60 -18.21 17.21 3.10
N ARG A 61 -16.91 16.89 3.13
CA ARG A 61 -16.43 15.51 2.91
C ARG A 61 -16.94 14.52 3.95
N ILE A 62 -16.99 14.91 5.22
CA ILE A 62 -17.55 14.06 6.28
C ILE A 62 -19.01 13.71 5.97
N GLN A 63 -19.82 14.65 5.51
CA GLN A 63 -21.21 14.39 5.16
C GLN A 63 -21.34 13.47 3.94
N GLU A 64 -20.55 13.72 2.90
CA GLU A 64 -20.52 12.88 1.70
C GLU A 64 -20.12 11.43 2.02
N ASP A 65 -19.02 11.24 2.76
CA ASP A 65 -18.55 9.91 3.15
C ASP A 65 -19.53 9.19 4.09
N GLN A 66 -20.25 9.91 4.94
CA GLN A 66 -21.33 9.32 5.76
C GLN A 66 -22.49 8.83 4.91
N LEU A 67 -22.90 9.58 3.89
CA LEU A 67 -23.94 9.13 2.96
C LEU A 67 -23.48 7.91 2.18
N ARG A 68 -22.22 7.90 1.74
CA ARG A 68 -21.61 6.75 1.07
C ARG A 68 -21.56 5.52 1.97
N LEU A 69 -21.21 5.71 3.25
CA LEU A 69 -21.20 4.63 4.24
C LEU A 69 -22.59 4.03 4.43
N LYS A 70 -23.63 4.85 4.59
CA LYS A 70 -25.02 4.37 4.69
C LYS A 70 -25.43 3.55 3.47
N LYS A 71 -25.12 4.02 2.26
CA LYS A 71 -25.40 3.27 1.02
C LYS A 71 -24.72 1.90 1.01
N LEU A 72 -23.46 1.84 1.45
CA LEU A 72 -22.71 0.59 1.56
C LEU A 72 -23.29 -0.35 2.63
N GLU A 73 -23.72 0.19 3.77
CA GLU A 73 -24.37 -0.58 4.84
C GLU A 73 -25.71 -1.17 4.36
N PHE A 74 -26.53 -0.37 3.66
CA PHE A 74 -27.77 -0.86 3.04
C PHE A 74 -27.48 -1.93 1.98
N ALA A 75 -26.51 -1.69 1.10
CA ALA A 75 -26.10 -2.66 0.09
C ALA A 75 -25.64 -3.97 0.75
N HIS A 76 -24.88 -3.89 1.85
CA HIS A 76 -24.42 -5.06 2.62
C HIS A 76 -25.54 -5.87 3.23
N ALA A 77 -26.57 -5.19 3.74
CA ALA A 77 -27.75 -5.83 4.32
C ALA A 77 -28.61 -6.53 3.27
N ILE A 78 -28.67 -6.00 2.04
CA ILE A 78 -29.42 -6.59 0.92
C ILE A 78 -28.62 -7.73 0.28
N SER A 79 -27.33 -7.52 0.05
CA SER A 79 -26.42 -8.51 -0.53
C SER A 79 -25.09 -8.48 0.24
N PRO A 80 -24.55 -9.64 0.65
CA PRO A 80 -23.21 -9.70 1.22
C PRO A 80 -22.22 -8.95 0.32
N LEU A 81 -21.44 -8.04 0.89
CA LEU A 81 -20.48 -7.24 0.11
C LEU A 81 -19.30 -8.12 -0.27
N GLU A 82 -18.85 -8.02 -1.51
CA GLU A 82 -17.64 -8.66 -2.04
C GLU A 82 -16.41 -8.41 -1.16
N ASN A 83 -16.32 -7.24 -0.55
CA ASN A 83 -15.21 -6.90 0.34
C ASN A 83 -15.63 -6.07 1.56
N PRO A 84 -15.80 -6.69 2.75
CA PRO A 84 -16.16 -5.99 3.99
C PRO A 84 -15.05 -5.05 4.50
N MET A 85 -13.82 -5.14 3.98
CA MET A 85 -12.74 -4.23 4.34
C MET A 85 -12.97 -2.81 3.80
N THR A 86 -13.77 -2.64 2.75
CA THR A 86 -14.10 -1.33 2.18
C THR A 86 -14.88 -0.47 3.18
N VAL A 87 -15.90 -1.05 3.82
CA VAL A 87 -16.69 -0.43 4.89
C VAL A 87 -15.81 -0.06 6.08
N ARG A 88 -14.91 -0.97 6.49
CA ARG A 88 -13.94 -0.70 7.57
C ARG A 88 -12.98 0.44 7.21
N GLY A 89 -12.52 0.51 5.95
CA GLY A 89 -11.69 1.60 5.46
C GLY A 89 -12.39 2.94 5.55
N LEU A 90 -13.60 3.02 5.00
CA LEU A 90 -14.42 4.23 4.99
C LEU A 90 -14.73 4.74 6.40
N ARG A 91 -15.05 3.85 7.34
CA ARG A 91 -15.25 4.22 8.76
C ARG A 91 -14.00 4.85 9.39
N ARG A 92 -12.81 4.34 9.07
CA ARG A 92 -11.54 4.90 9.56
C ARG A 92 -11.24 6.25 8.93
N ASP A 93 -11.55 6.42 7.64
CA ASP A 93 -11.33 7.68 6.95
C ASP A 93 -12.24 8.79 7.50
N ILE A 94 -13.52 8.49 7.75
CA ILE A 94 -14.44 9.40 8.45
C ILE A 94 -13.92 9.76 9.84
N ALA A 95 -13.42 8.79 10.60
CA ALA A 95 -12.87 9.05 11.94
C ALA A 95 -11.66 10.01 11.88
N ARG A 96 -10.76 9.83 10.90
CA ARG A 96 -9.61 10.73 10.70
C ARG A 96 -10.07 12.15 10.35
N LEU A 97 -11.02 12.29 9.43
CA LEU A 97 -11.58 13.60 9.07
C LEU A 97 -12.19 14.31 10.29
N LYS A 98 -12.97 13.58 11.12
CA LYS A 98 -13.55 14.12 12.35
C LYS A 98 -12.49 14.53 13.36
N THR A 99 -11.43 13.74 13.51
CA THR A 99 -10.31 14.06 14.41
C THR A 99 -9.60 15.34 13.97
N GLU A 100 -9.31 15.50 12.67
CA GLU A 100 -8.66 16.72 12.17
C GLU A 100 -9.59 17.94 12.28
N LEU A 101 -10.89 17.79 12.04
CA LEU A 101 -11.86 18.86 12.30
C LEU A 101 -11.84 19.26 13.78
N LYS A 102 -11.84 18.29 14.70
CA LYS A 102 -11.83 18.56 16.13
C LYS A 102 -10.53 19.24 16.59
N LYS A 103 -9.39 18.86 16.02
CA LYS A 103 -8.10 19.54 16.26
C LYS A 103 -8.16 21.01 15.86
N LYS A 104 -8.70 21.31 14.67
CA LYS A 104 -8.90 22.69 14.21
C LYS A 104 -9.86 23.47 15.12
N GLU A 105 -10.94 22.84 15.60
CA GLU A 105 -11.86 23.46 16.57
C GLU A 105 -11.21 23.72 17.94
N LEU A 106 -10.26 22.87 18.35
CA LEU A 106 -9.50 23.02 19.60
C LEU A 106 -8.31 23.97 19.46
N GLY A 107 -7.96 24.40 18.24
CA GLY A 107 -6.81 25.26 17.96
C GLY A 107 -5.45 24.56 18.13
N ILE A 108 -5.42 23.22 18.02
CA ILE A 108 -4.22 22.37 18.19
C ILE A 108 -3.81 21.75 16.85
#